data_AF-A0A2M8Q764-F1
#
_entry.id   AF-A0A2M8Q764-F1
#
_cell.length_a   1.000
_cell.length_b   1.000
_cell.length_c   1.000
_cell.angle_alpha   90.00
_cell.angle_beta   90.00
_cell.angle_gamma   90.00
#
_symmetry.space_group_name_H-M   'P 1'
#
loop_
_entity.id
_entity.type
_entity.pdbx_description
1 polymer ?
#
loop_
_entity_poly.entity_id
_entity_poly.type
_entity_poly.pdbx_seq_one_letter_code
_entity_poly.pdbx_strand_id
1 'polypeptide(L)'
;LFDAGEPINRQFPFGQEPDRYALVAADGSQILPDRHKPFVFAYVQAGCAGLVYGKPHQPLVEQLRHLRLSRLIEESELFDESTGELKPPTEVVNQRDLMEIELMAQACRMARGADLQPVLVADGSLVPFALLTSRNLAYDAERLL
;
A
#
# COMPACT_ATOMS: atom_id res chain seq x y z
N LEU A 1 -28.57 -1.94 -4.62
CA LEU A 1 -28.26 -1.29 -5.91
C LEU A 1 -27.50 0.00 -5.60
N PHE A 2 -26.23 0.10 -5.99
CA PHE A 2 -25.48 1.35 -5.93
C PHE A 2 -25.78 2.14 -7.20
N ASP A 3 -26.87 2.91 -7.18
CA ASP A 3 -27.09 3.94 -8.20
C ASP A 3 -26.78 5.29 -7.55
N ALA A 4 -25.54 5.73 -7.71
CA ALA A 4 -25.06 7.00 -7.18
C ALA A 4 -25.50 8.21 -8.03
N GLY A 5 -26.36 8.01 -9.05
CA GLY A 5 -26.83 9.08 -9.93
C GLY A 5 -25.77 9.60 -10.91
N GLU A 6 -24.59 8.99 -10.95
CA GLU A 6 -23.58 9.30 -11.96
C GLU A 6 -23.82 8.47 -13.23
N PRO A 7 -23.86 9.10 -14.42
CA PRO A 7 -24.04 8.36 -15.66
C PRO A 7 -22.86 7.41 -15.88
N ILE A 8 -23.13 6.11 -15.97
CA ILE A 8 -22.12 5.06 -16.23
C ILE A 8 -21.34 5.34 -17.53
N ASN A 9 -21.93 6.06 -18.48
CA ASN A 9 -21.35 6.42 -19.77
C ASN A 9 -20.83 7.86 -19.83
N ARG A 10 -20.68 8.56 -18.71
CA ARG A 10 -20.16 9.93 -18.70
C ARG A 10 -18.71 9.92 -19.19
N GLN A 11 -18.48 10.56 -20.33
CA GLN A 11 -17.13 10.76 -20.84
C GLN A 11 -16.49 11.96 -20.15
N PHE A 12 -15.33 11.75 -19.56
CA PHE A 12 -14.47 12.84 -19.09
C PHE A 12 -13.46 13.14 -20.20
N PRO A 13 -13.30 14.41 -20.61
CA PRO A 13 -12.28 14.75 -21.59
C PRO A 13 -10.91 14.36 -21.03
N PHE A 14 -10.06 13.83 -21.89
CA PHE A 14 -8.67 13.59 -21.52
C PHE A 14 -8.04 14.92 -21.12
N GLY A 15 -7.51 15.00 -19.90
CA GLY A 15 -6.78 16.17 -19.44
C GLY A 15 -5.47 16.33 -20.21
N GLN A 16 -4.88 17.53 -20.17
CA GLN A 16 -3.52 17.69 -20.69
C GLN A 16 -2.53 16.99 -19.76
N GLU A 17 -1.59 16.21 -20.33
CA GLU A 17 -0.49 15.63 -19.56
C GLU A 17 0.34 16.76 -18.92
N PRO A 18 0.74 16.66 -17.64
CA PRO A 18 1.57 17.68 -17.02
C PRO A 18 2.91 17.83 -17.75
N ASP A 19 3.36 19.07 -17.98
CA ASP A 19 4.65 19.34 -18.63
C ASP A 19 5.84 18.76 -17.86
N ARG A 20 5.69 18.58 -16.54
CA ARG A 20 6.72 18.03 -15.64
C ARG A 20 6.08 17.24 -14.51
N TYR A 21 6.49 15.98 -14.37
CA TYR A 21 5.99 15.12 -13.30
C TYR A 21 7.03 14.13 -12.81
N ALA A 22 6.80 13.62 -11.61
CA ALA A 22 7.47 12.45 -11.08
C ALA A 22 6.47 11.29 -11.07
N LEU A 23 6.73 10.25 -11.86
CA LEU A 23 5.98 9.00 -11.82
C LEU A 23 6.67 8.08 -10.84
N VAL A 24 5.96 7.66 -9.80
CA VAL A 24 6.50 6.80 -8.74
C VAL A 24 5.58 5.62 -8.51
N ALA A 25 6.13 4.41 -8.60
CA ALA A 25 5.49 3.18 -8.19
C ALA A 25 6.00 2.75 -6.82
N ALA A 26 5.12 2.20 -5.99
CA ALA A 26 5.49 1.49 -4.78
C ALA A 26 4.96 0.06 -4.85
N ASP A 27 5.77 -0.88 -4.36
CA ASP A 27 5.44 -2.30 -4.28
C ASP A 27 6.16 -2.91 -3.07
N GLY A 28 5.61 -3.98 -2.54
CA GLY A 28 6.04 -4.64 -1.33
C GLY A 28 5.96 -6.14 -1.40
N SER A 29 6.73 -6.79 -0.54
CA SER A 29 6.77 -8.24 -0.42
C SER A 29 6.86 -8.66 1.03
N GLN A 30 6.50 -9.91 1.29
CA GLN A 30 6.40 -10.44 2.62
C GLN A 30 6.80 -11.91 2.69
N ILE A 31 7.34 -12.28 3.85
CA ILE A 31 7.49 -13.66 4.30
C ILE A 31 6.47 -13.85 5.41
N LEU A 32 5.53 -14.78 5.18
CA LEU A 32 4.49 -15.13 6.15
C LEU A 32 5.03 -16.09 7.21
N PRO A 33 4.48 -16.05 8.43
CA PRO A 33 4.84 -16.99 9.47
C PRO A 33 4.34 -18.39 9.12
N ASP A 34 5.13 -19.42 9.45
CA ASP A 34 4.78 -20.82 9.28
C ASP A 34 5.02 -21.56 10.60
N ARG A 35 3.93 -22.00 11.22
CA ARG A 35 3.93 -22.72 12.50
C ARG A 35 4.64 -24.08 12.46
N HIS A 36 4.94 -24.60 11.28
CA HIS A 36 5.68 -25.85 11.10
C HIS A 36 7.20 -25.63 10.95
N LYS A 37 7.66 -24.39 10.97
CA LYS A 37 9.09 -24.03 10.96
C LYS A 37 9.64 -23.93 12.38
N PRO A 38 10.96 -24.16 12.57
CA PRO A 38 11.60 -24.07 13.88
C PRO A 38 11.65 -22.64 14.45
N PHE A 39 11.41 -21.62 13.63
CA PHE A 39 11.35 -20.22 14.03
C PHE A 39 10.11 -19.59 13.42
N VAL A 40 9.25 -19.00 14.26
CA VAL A 40 8.07 -18.28 13.83
C VAL A 40 8.43 -16.79 13.74
N PHE A 41 8.49 -16.29 12.51
CA PHE A 41 8.72 -14.88 12.23
C PHE A 41 7.97 -14.48 10.98
N ALA A 42 7.79 -13.18 10.81
CA ALA A 42 7.35 -12.61 9.55
C ALA A 42 8.27 -11.46 9.17
N TYR A 43 8.36 -11.18 7.88
CA TYR A 43 9.14 -10.07 7.38
C TYR A 43 8.34 -9.35 6.32
N VAL A 44 8.30 -8.03 6.39
CA VAL A 44 7.67 -7.18 5.39
C VAL A 44 8.68 -6.17 4.89
N GLN A 45 8.63 -5.89 3.59
CA GLN A 45 9.39 -4.81 2.98
C GLN A 45 8.57 -4.14 1.90
N ALA A 46 8.83 -2.85 1.70
CA ALA A 46 8.27 -2.07 0.60
C ALA A 46 9.33 -1.13 0.05
N GLY A 47 9.25 -0.82 -1.23
CA GLY A 47 10.18 0.08 -1.90
C GLY A 47 9.51 0.88 -3.00
N CYS A 48 10.20 1.94 -3.43
CA CYS A 48 9.77 2.74 -4.57
C CYS A 48 10.70 2.60 -5.77
N ALA A 49 10.10 2.73 -6.95
CA ALA A 49 10.79 3.02 -8.20
C ALA A 49 10.14 4.23 -8.86
N GLY A 50 10.93 5.11 -9.47
CA GLY A 50 10.36 6.29 -10.10
C GLY A 50 11.22 6.89 -11.20
N LEU A 51 10.57 7.71 -12.02
CA LEU A 51 11.16 8.48 -13.10
C LEU A 51 10.65 9.92 -13.05
N VAL A 52 11.42 10.83 -13.63
CA VAL A 52 11.05 12.24 -13.75
C VAL A 52 10.96 12.61 -15.23
N TYR A 53 9.86 13.24 -15.60
CA TYR A 53 9.62 13.78 -16.93
C TYR A 53 9.72 15.32 -16.93
N GLY A 54 10.17 15.90 -18.04
CA GLY A 54 10.25 17.35 -18.23
C GLY A 54 11.37 18.07 -17.47
N LYS A 55 12.23 17.35 -16.74
CA LYS A 55 13.38 17.91 -15.99
C LYS A 55 14.57 16.93 -15.99
N PRO A 56 15.52 17.05 -16.93
CA PRO A 56 16.66 16.14 -17.01
C PRO A 56 17.58 16.28 -15.78
N HIS A 57 18.30 15.19 -15.46
CA HIS A 57 19.26 15.11 -14.34
C HIS A 57 18.67 15.43 -12.95
N GLN A 58 17.38 15.20 -12.74
CA GLN A 58 16.76 15.48 -11.46
C GLN A 58 17.24 14.49 -10.36
N PRO A 59 17.83 14.95 -9.24
CA PRO A 59 18.35 14.07 -8.18
C PRO A 59 17.26 13.22 -7.51
N LEU A 60 16.00 13.63 -7.63
CA LEU A 60 14.84 12.91 -7.10
C LEU A 60 14.82 11.44 -7.54
N VAL A 61 15.23 11.12 -8.77
CA VAL A 61 15.23 9.74 -9.29
C VAL A 61 16.09 8.83 -8.39
N GLU A 62 17.28 9.28 -8.00
CA GLU A 62 18.16 8.49 -7.15
C GLU A 62 17.66 8.45 -5.70
N GLN A 63 17.09 9.55 -5.20
CA GLN A 63 16.48 9.58 -3.88
C GLN A 63 15.32 8.60 -3.75
N LEU A 64 14.47 8.48 -4.79
CA LEU A 64 13.35 7.54 -4.82
C LEU A 64 13.81 6.07 -4.80
N ARG A 65 14.94 5.73 -5.43
CA ARG A 65 15.52 4.37 -5.39
C ARG A 65 15.99 3.95 -4.00
N HIS A 66 16.26 4.91 -3.13
CA HIS A 66 16.66 4.64 -1.75
C HIS A 66 15.49 4.67 -0.77
N LEU A 67 14.30 5.01 -1.25
CA LEU A 67 13.10 5.05 -0.45
C LEU A 67 12.55 3.63 -0.27
N ARG A 68 12.78 3.07 0.92
CA ARG A 68 12.43 1.70 1.27
C ARG A 68 12.12 1.59 2.76
N LEU A 69 11.19 0.71 3.11
CA LEU A 69 10.86 0.33 4.47
C LEU A 69 11.00 -1.18 4.61
N SER A 70 11.41 -1.63 5.79
CA SER A 70 11.44 -3.05 6.13
C SER A 70 11.22 -3.24 7.60
N ARG A 71 10.55 -4.33 7.97
CA ARG A 71 10.32 -4.70 9.37
C ARG A 71 10.38 -6.22 9.51
N LEU A 72 11.18 -6.65 10.49
CA LEU A 72 11.07 -7.98 11.07
C LEU A 72 9.95 -7.92 12.12
N ILE A 73 9.05 -8.89 12.06
CA ILE A 73 8.00 -9.09 13.06
C ILE A 73 8.41 -10.33 13.84
N GLU A 74 8.76 -10.13 15.10
CA GLU A 74 9.25 -11.19 15.97
C GLU A 74 8.12 -12.11 16.41
N GLU A 75 8.47 -13.31 16.88
CA GLU A 75 7.53 -14.31 17.36
C GLU A 75 6.51 -13.73 18.36
N SER A 76 6.99 -12.97 19.35
CA SER A 76 6.16 -12.36 20.38
C SER A 76 5.07 -11.43 19.84
N GLU A 77 5.29 -10.80 18.68
CA GLU A 77 4.32 -9.91 18.02
C GLU A 77 3.30 -10.67 17.16
N LEU A 78 3.60 -11.93 16.82
CA LEU A 78 2.78 -12.76 15.92
C LEU A 78 1.71 -13.57 16.63
N PHE A 79 1.75 -13.64 17.96
CA PHE A 79 0.72 -14.31 18.75
C PHE A 79 -0.24 -13.29 19.35
N ASP A 80 -1.52 -13.65 19.41
CA ASP A 80 -2.52 -12.88 20.14
C ASP A 80 -2.35 -13.16 21.65
N GLU A 81 -2.15 -12.12 22.44
CA GLU A 81 -1.86 -12.25 23.88
C GLU A 81 -3.03 -12.86 24.67
N SER A 82 -4.26 -12.73 24.18
CA SER A 82 -5.46 -13.20 24.88
C SER A 82 -5.79 -14.67 24.60
N THR A 83 -5.49 -15.14 23.40
CA THR A 83 -5.81 -16.50 22.93
C THR A 83 -4.59 -17.40 22.85
N GLY A 84 -3.38 -16.84 22.75
CA GLY A 84 -2.14 -17.57 22.49
C GLY A 84 -2.05 -18.15 21.08
N GLU A 85 -2.97 -17.77 20.18
CA GLU A 85 -3.02 -18.25 18.80
C GLU A 85 -2.19 -17.36 17.87
N LEU A 86 -1.73 -17.95 16.76
CA LEU A 86 -1.02 -17.20 15.73
C LEU A 86 -1.99 -16.23 15.04
N LYS A 87 -1.61 -14.96 14.98
CA LYS A 87 -2.35 -13.92 14.26
C LYS A 87 -2.54 -14.29 12.79
N PRO A 88 -3.67 -13.91 12.18
CA PRO A 88 -3.96 -14.28 10.81
C PRO A 88 -2.95 -13.64 9.84
N PRO A 89 -2.57 -14.31 8.74
CA PRO A 89 -1.64 -13.79 7.74
C PRO A 89 -2.02 -12.40 7.17
N THR A 90 -3.33 -12.08 7.20
CA THR A 90 -3.86 -10.78 6.77
C THR A 90 -3.28 -9.60 7.56
N GLU A 91 -2.87 -9.78 8.81
CA GLU A 91 -2.23 -8.70 9.56
C GLU A 91 -0.86 -8.34 8.98
N VAL A 92 -0.06 -9.33 8.59
CA VAL A 92 1.24 -9.11 7.93
C VAL A 92 1.05 -8.46 6.57
N VAL A 93 0.03 -8.88 5.80
CA VAL A 93 -0.33 -8.27 4.52
C VAL A 93 -0.75 -6.80 4.72
N ASN A 94 -1.61 -6.51 5.70
CA ASN A 94 -2.03 -5.13 5.99
C ASN A 94 -0.83 -4.24 6.39
N GLN A 95 0.14 -4.77 7.13
CA GLN A 95 1.35 -4.02 7.46
C GLN A 95 2.17 -3.67 6.21
N ARG A 96 2.31 -4.61 5.25
CA ARG A 96 2.95 -4.34 3.97
C ARG A 96 2.21 -3.25 3.19
N ASP A 97 0.89 -3.37 3.06
CA ASP A 97 0.05 -2.41 2.32
C ASP A 97 0.17 -0.99 2.92
N LEU A 98 0.21 -0.90 4.25
CA LEU A 98 0.43 0.38 4.95
C LEU A 98 1.82 0.96 4.62
N MET A 99 2.87 0.14 4.60
CA MET A 99 4.21 0.60 4.22
C MET A 99 4.26 1.13 2.79
N GLU A 100 3.61 0.46 1.84
CA GLU A 100 3.51 0.93 0.45
C GLU A 100 2.83 2.30 0.37
N ILE A 101 1.72 2.48 1.10
CA ILE A 101 0.98 3.75 1.17
C ILE A 101 1.83 4.85 1.81
N GLU A 102 2.53 4.56 2.90
CA GLU A 102 3.43 5.51 3.57
C GLU A 102 4.56 5.96 2.64
N LEU A 103 5.14 5.03 1.89
CA LEU A 103 6.17 5.32 0.90
C LEU A 103 5.65 6.19 -0.24
N MET A 104 4.46 5.89 -0.79
CA MET A 104 3.82 6.73 -1.79
C MET A 104 3.54 8.15 -1.26
N ALA A 105 3.08 8.27 -0.01
CA ALA A 105 2.86 9.56 0.62
C ALA A 105 4.18 10.35 0.79
N GLN A 106 5.28 9.67 1.13
CA GLN A 106 6.59 10.29 1.19
C GLN A 106 7.11 10.71 -0.19
N ALA A 107 7.01 9.84 -1.19
CA ALA A 107 7.39 10.13 -2.57
C ALA A 107 6.61 11.34 -3.14
N CYS A 108 5.31 11.44 -2.80
CA CYS A 108 4.48 12.59 -3.14
C CYS A 108 5.05 13.91 -2.58
N ARG A 109 5.44 13.91 -1.30
CA ARG A 109 6.06 15.09 -0.67
C ARG A 109 7.40 15.44 -1.32
N MET A 110 8.22 14.44 -1.64
CA MET A 110 9.51 14.63 -2.31
C MET A 110 9.34 15.22 -3.72
N ALA A 111 8.39 14.69 -4.51
CA ALA A 111 8.07 15.19 -5.84
C ALA A 111 7.59 16.65 -5.81
N ARG A 112 6.68 16.98 -4.89
CA ARG A 112 6.20 18.36 -4.70
C ARG A 112 7.33 19.30 -4.27
N GLY A 113 8.19 18.87 -3.35
CA GLY A 113 9.38 19.63 -2.94
C GLY A 113 10.39 19.86 -4.08
N ALA A 114 10.36 19.01 -5.10
CA ALA A 114 11.19 19.10 -6.30
C ALA A 114 10.56 19.92 -7.45
N ASP A 115 9.39 20.55 -7.20
CA ASP A 115 8.58 21.29 -8.17
C ASP A 115 8.13 20.41 -9.34
N LEU A 116 7.60 19.23 -9.02
CA LEU A 116 7.06 18.25 -9.97
C LEU A 116 5.66 17.83 -9.56
N GLN A 117 4.77 17.62 -10.54
CA GLN A 117 3.48 16.99 -10.30
C GLN A 117 3.69 15.51 -9.93
N PRO A 118 3.27 15.03 -8.75
CA PRO A 118 3.35 13.60 -8.44
C PRO A 118 2.28 12.82 -9.21
N VAL A 119 2.70 11.71 -9.82
CA VAL A 119 1.83 10.64 -10.34
C VAL A 119 2.24 9.35 -9.63
N LEU A 120 1.34 8.79 -8.83
CA LEU A 120 1.64 7.63 -7.99
C LEU A 120 0.94 6.39 -8.54
N VAL A 121 1.65 5.27 -8.55
CA VAL A 121 1.15 3.97 -9.01
C VAL A 121 1.25 2.99 -7.84
N ALA A 122 0.11 2.43 -7.45
CA ALA A 122 0.04 1.36 -6.47
C ALA A 122 -0.13 0.02 -7.19
N ASP A 123 0.49 -1.05 -6.68
CA ASP A 123 0.15 -2.40 -7.11
C ASP A 123 -1.12 -2.89 -6.38
N GLY A 124 -2.27 -2.70 -7.01
CA GLY A 124 -3.57 -3.13 -6.50
C GLY A 124 -4.57 -1.99 -6.30
N SER A 125 -5.58 -2.26 -5.46
CA SER A 125 -6.66 -1.31 -5.18
C SER A 125 -6.22 -0.25 -4.17
N LEU A 126 -6.63 1.00 -4.39
CA LEU A 126 -6.42 2.11 -3.46
C LEU A 126 -7.06 1.86 -2.08
N VAL A 127 -8.12 1.05 -2.06
CA VAL A 127 -8.76 0.59 -0.83
C VAL A 127 -8.26 -0.81 -0.51
N PRO A 128 -7.59 -1.02 0.64
CA PRO A 128 -7.22 -2.36 1.11
C PRO A 128 -8.44 -3.26 1.08
N PHE A 129 -8.29 -4.45 0.50
CA PHE A 129 -9.40 -5.40 0.34
C PHE A 129 -10.11 -5.70 1.67
N ALA A 130 -9.35 -5.72 2.77
CA ALA A 130 -9.89 -5.86 4.12
C ALA A 130 -10.99 -4.82 4.43
N LEU A 131 -10.81 -3.54 4.08
CA LEU A 131 -11.82 -2.50 4.31
C LEU A 131 -13.08 -2.67 3.45
N LEU A 132 -12.95 -3.29 2.28
CA LEU A 132 -14.07 -3.63 1.41
C LEU A 132 -14.87 -4.82 1.97
N THR A 133 -14.20 -5.76 2.66
CA THR A 133 -14.83 -6.96 3.23
C THR A 133 -15.25 -6.85 4.70
N SER A 134 -14.70 -5.91 5.48
CA SER A 134 -15.04 -5.71 6.90
C SER A 134 -16.51 -5.32 7.12
N ARG A 135 -17.20 -4.83 6.09
CA ARG A 135 -18.66 -4.59 6.16
C ARG A 135 -19.49 -5.87 6.18
N ASN A 136 -18.93 -7.03 5.84
CA ASN A 136 -19.66 -8.31 5.91
C ASN A 136 -19.60 -8.97 7.29
N LEU A 137 -18.59 -8.68 8.13
CA LEU A 137 -18.49 -9.27 9.47
C LEU A 137 -19.53 -8.72 10.46
N ALA A 138 -19.94 -7.45 10.30
CA ALA A 138 -21.01 -6.87 11.10
C ALA A 138 -22.38 -7.53 10.83
N TYR A 139 -22.57 -8.12 9.64
CA TYR A 139 -23.82 -8.78 9.25
C TYR A 139 -23.96 -10.22 9.80
N ASP A 140 -22.84 -10.90 10.09
CA ASP A 140 -22.85 -12.27 10.62
C ASP A 140 -23.00 -12.33 12.15
N ALA A 141 -22.64 -11.26 12.87
CA ALA A 141 -22.84 -11.18 14.32
C ALA A 141 -24.31 -11.02 14.72
N GLU A 142 -25.14 -10.37 13.89
CA GLU A 142 -26.58 -10.20 14.14
C GLU A 142 -27.42 -11.44 13.81
N ARG A 143 -26.84 -12.47 13.17
CA ARG A 143 -27.53 -13.74 12.86
C ARG A 143 -27.32 -14.85 13.89
N LEU A 144 -26.49 -14.60 14.92
CA LEU A 144 -26.19 -15.54 16.00
C LEU A 144 -26.75 -15.11 17.37
N LEU A 145 -27.64 -14.11 17.39
CA LEU A 145 -28.47 -13.71 18.53
C LEU A 145 -29.95 -13.88 18.19
#